data_AF-X1BAL5-F1
#
_entry.id   AF-X1BAL5-F1
#
_cell.length_a   1.000
_cell.length_b   1.000
_cell.length_c   1.000
_cell.angle_alpha   90.00
_cell.angle_beta   90.00
_cell.angle_gamma   90.00
#
_symmetry.space_group_name_H-M   'P 1'
#
loop_
_entity.id
_entity.type
_entity.pdbx_description
1 polymer ?
#
loop_
_entity_poly.entity_id
_entity_poly.type
_entity_poly.pdbx_seq_one_letter_code
_entity_poly.pdbx_strand_id
1 'polypeptide(L)' 'MAGLVTVDGKRVEKPGHLVSPSASIELTGPDHPYVSRGGIKLEAALREFSIDVKGLTILDVGASTGG' A
#
# COMPACT_ATOMS: atom_id res chain seq x y z
N MET A 1 11.58 3.53 6.36
CA MET A 1 10.31 2.85 6.71
C MET A 1 9.15 3.80 6.41
N ALA A 2 7.96 3.28 6.07
CA ALA A 2 6.77 4.12 5.81
C ALA A 2 6.25 4.85 7.07
N GLY A 3 6.70 4.42 8.26
CA GLY A 3 6.37 5.09 9.53
C GLY A 3 4.89 5.06 9.86
N LEU A 4 4.18 4.00 9.45
CA LEU A 4 2.75 3.84 9.68
C LEU A 4 2.46 2.92 10.87
N VAL A 5 3.48 2.39 11.55
CA VAL A 5 3.29 1.42 12.64
C VAL A 5 3.36 2.15 13.97
N THR A 6 2.34 1.97 14.80
CA THR A 6 2.35 2.36 16.21
C THR A 6 2.35 1.12 17.10
N VAL A 7 3.09 1.21 18.20
CA VAL A 7 3.15 0.21 19.27
C VAL A 7 2.75 0.89 20.57
N ASP A 8 1.70 0.40 21.22
CA ASP A 8 1.13 0.98 22.45
C ASP A 8 0.88 2.51 22.32
N GLY A 9 0.33 2.93 21.18
CA GLY A 9 0.02 4.32 20.87
C GLY A 9 1.22 5.20 20.50
N LYS A 10 2.44 4.64 20.39
CA LYS A 10 3.66 5.38 20.01
C LYS A 10 4.17 4.94 18.65
N ARG A 11 4.52 5.90 17.78
CA ARG A 11 5.08 5.63 16.46
C ARG A 11 6.46 4.99 16.57
N VAL A 12 6.68 3.92 15.80
CA VAL A 12 7.97 3.23 15.71
C VAL A 12 8.61 3.48 14.35
N GLU A 13 9.86 3.91 14.35
CA GLU A 13 10.58 4.30 13.12
C GLU A 13 11.54 3.21 12.62
N LYS A 14 11.95 2.30 13.51
CA LYS A 14 12.95 1.27 13.23
C LYS A 14 12.30 -0.11 13.12
N PRO A 15 12.55 -0.88 12.05
CA PRO A 15 11.96 -2.22 11.86
C PRO A 15 12.43 -3.23 12.91
N GLY A 16 13.62 -3.05 13.49
CA GLY A 16 14.17 -3.91 14.55
C GLY A 16 13.80 -3.47 15.97
N HIS A 17 12.78 -2.63 16.15
CA HIS A 17 12.34 -2.23 17.49
C HIS A 17 11.76 -3.45 18.23
N LEU A 18 12.30 -3.77 19.39
CA LEU A 18 11.80 -4.86 20.22
C LEU A 18 10.46 -4.46 20.83
N VAL A 19 9.48 -5.34 20.71
CA VAL A 19 8.13 -5.15 21.24
C VAL A 19 7.78 -6.30 22.19
N SER A 20 6.94 -6.01 23.19
CA SER A 20 6.37 -7.08 24.02
C SER A 20 5.52 -8.02 23.15
N PRO A 21 5.48 -9.34 23.43
CA PRO A 21 4.53 -10.25 22.80
C PRO A 21 3.06 -9.85 22.99
N SER A 22 2.77 -9.01 24.00
CA SER A 22 1.45 -8.50 24.32
C SER A 22 1.19 -7.06 23.86
N ALA A 23 2.12 -6.44 23.12
CA ALA A 23 1.98 -5.04 22.71
C ALA A 23 0.84 -4.87 21.68
N SER A 24 0.10 -3.76 21.78
CA SER A 24 -0.88 -3.40 20.74
C SER A 24 -0.14 -2.83 19.54
N ILE A 25 -0.33 -3.43 18.36
CA ILE A 25 0.29 -2.98 17.10
C ILE A 25 -0.82 -2.52 16.17
N GLU A 26 -0.73 -1.27 15.74
CA GLU A 26 -1.71 -0.63 14.86
C GLU A 26 -1.04 0.01 13.66
N LEU A 27 -1.78 0.11 12.55
CA LEU A 27 -1.38 0.82 11.34
C LEU A 27 -2.13 2.16 11.28
N THR A 28 -1.41 3.27 11.31
CA THR A 28 -1.97 4.62 11.27
C THR A 28 -2.02 5.22 9.85
N GLY A 29 -2.12 4.37 8.83
CA GLY A 29 -2.19 4.79 7.43
C GLY A 29 -3.56 4.51 6.82
N PRO A 30 -3.92 5.20 5.72
CA PRO A 30 -5.10 4.83 4.96
C PRO A 30 -4.96 3.39 4.45
N ASP A 31 -6.08 2.69 4.34
CA ASP A 31 -6.11 1.41 3.66
C ASP A 31 -5.55 1.59 2.25
N HIS A 32 -4.64 0.69 1.89
CA HIS A 32 -4.09 0.66 0.55
C HIS A 32 -5.08 -0.11 -0.33
N PRO A 33 -5.82 0.52 -1.25
CA PRO A 33 -6.91 -0.14 -1.97
C PRO A 33 -6.42 -1.21 -2.96
N TYR A 34 -5.11 -1.28 -3.17
CA TYR A 34 -4.43 -2.17 -4.11
C TYR A 34 -3.36 -3.01 -3.42
N VAL A 35 -2.96 -4.13 -4.03
CA VAL A 35 -2.02 -5.07 -3.41
C VAL A 35 -0.58 -4.57 -3.40
N SER A 36 -0.25 -3.56 -4.21
CA SER A 36 1.03 -2.88 -4.17
C SER A 36 0.92 -1.40 -4.48
N ARG A 37 2.00 -0.65 -4.28
CA ARG A 37 2.07 0.76 -4.71
C ARG A 37 1.96 0.93 -6.24
N GLY A 38 2.02 -0.16 -7.01
CA GLY A 38 1.80 -0.16 -8.46
C GLY A 38 0.39 0.28 -8.82
N GLY A 39 -0.63 -0.22 -8.11
CA GLY A 39 -2.03 0.12 -8.37
C GLY A 39 -2.33 1.61 -8.24
N ILE A 40 -1.76 2.28 -7.22
CA ILE A 40 -1.93 3.73 -7.03
C ILE A 40 -1.38 4.52 -8.22
N LYS A 41 -0.23 4.09 -8.76
CA LYS A 41 0.39 4.77 -9.91
C LYS A 41 -0.45 4.60 -11.17
N LEU A 42 -0.94 3.38 -11.41
CA LEU A 42 -1.78 3.09 -12.55
C LEU A 42 -3.12 3.82 -12.46
N GLU A 43 -3.78 3.83 -11.29
CA GLU A 43 -5.02 4.58 -11.05
C GLU A 43 -4.83 6.08 -11.36
N ALA A 44 -3.74 6.68 -10.83
CA ALA A 44 -3.43 8.07 -11.10
C ALA A 44 -3.24 8.35 -12.61
N ALA A 45 -2.54 7.47 -13.32
CA ALA A 45 -2.33 7.59 -14.76
C ALA A 45 -3.63 7.45 -15.56
N LEU A 46 -4.48 6.45 -15.24
CA LEU A 46 -5.77 6.26 -15.91
C LEU A 46 -6.67 7.49 -15.75
N ARG A 47 -6.68 8.10 -14.55
CA ARG A 47 -7.43 9.32 -14.28
C ARG A 47 -6.87 10.52 -15.05
N GLU A 48 -5.57 10.77 -14.94
CA GLU A 48 -4.92 11.94 -15.56
C GLU A 48 -5.07 11.92 -17.08
N PHE A 49 -4.90 10.75 -17.70
CA PHE A 49 -5.02 10.58 -19.14
C PHE A 49 -6.44 10.27 -19.61
N SER A 50 -7.42 10.23 -18.70
CA SER A 50 -8.83 9.93 -19.01
C SER A 50 -9.02 8.64 -19.82
N ILE A 51 -8.32 7.58 -19.43
CA ILE A 51 -8.36 6.27 -20.10
C ILE A 51 -9.39 5.38 -19.39
N ASP A 52 -10.46 5.00 -20.11
CA ASP A 52 -11.39 3.96 -19.66
C ASP A 52 -10.94 2.60 -20.20
N VAL A 53 -10.71 1.65 -19.29
CA VAL A 53 -10.29 0.27 -19.60
C VAL A 53 -11.45 -0.73 -19.54
N LYS A 54 -12.68 -0.28 -19.23
CA LYS A 54 -13.83 -1.14 -19.04
C LYS A 54 -14.21 -1.88 -20.32
N GLY A 55 -14.34 -3.20 -20.21
CA GLY A 55 -14.73 -4.06 -21.33
C GLY A 55 -13.61 -4.31 -22.35
N LEU A 56 -12.38 -3.87 -22.07
CA LEU A 56 -11.23 -4.13 -22.93
C LEU A 56 -10.50 -5.41 -22.49
N THR A 57 -9.89 -6.09 -23.46
CA THR A 57 -8.87 -7.10 -23.18
C THR A 57 -7.55 -6.38 -22.87
N ILE A 58 -7.01 -6.60 -21.67
CA ILE A 58 -5.79 -5.94 -21.18
C ILE A 58 -4.67 -6.95 -20.97
N LEU A 59 -3.43 -6.54 -21.26
CA LEU A 59 -2.21 -7.27 -20.90
C LEU A 59 -1.46 -6.47 -19.82
N ASP A 60 -1.23 -7.08 -18.67
CA ASP A 60 -0.38 -6.52 -17.61
C ASP A 60 1.05 -7.09 -17.74
N VAL A 61 1.97 -6.24 -18.21
CA VAL A 61 3.37 -6.63 -18.42
C VAL A 61 4.19 -6.26 -17.19
N GLY A 62 4.78 -7.27 -16.55
CA GLY A 62 5.59 -7.07 -15.34
C GLY A 62 4.77 -7.03 -14.05
N ALA A 63 3.57 -7.64 -14.06
CA ALA A 63 2.60 -7.63 -12.97
C ALA A 63 3.19 -7.95 -11.58
N SER A 64 4.17 -8.85 -11.48
CA SER A 64 4.76 -9.27 -10.19
C SER A 64 3.66 -9.70 -9.20
N THR A 65 3.55 -9.08 -8.02
CA THR A 65 2.46 -9.32 -7.05
C THR A 65 1.11 -8.75 -7.47
N GLY A 66 1.07 -7.95 -8.54
CA GLY A 66 -0.06 -7.15 -8.98
C GLY A 66 0.03 -5.69 -8.53
N GLY A 67 -0.78 -4.85 -9.19
CA GLY A 67 -1.05 -3.46 -8.83
C GLY A 67 -1.86 -3.37 -7.56
#